data_AF-A0A8R1HGU1-F1
#
_entry.id   AF-A0A8R1HGU1-F1
#
_cell.length_a   1.000
_cell.length_b   1.000
_cell.length_c   1.000
_cell.angle_alpha   90.00
_cell.angle_beta   90.00
_cell.angle_gamma   90.00
#
_symmetry.space_group_name_H-M   'P 1'
#
loop_
_entity.id
_entity.type
_entity.pdbx_description
1 polymer ?
#
loop_
_entity_poly.entity_id
_entity_poly.type
_entity_poly.pdbx_seq_one_letter_code
_entity_poly.pdbx_strand_id
1 'polypeptide(L)'
;MFDFRKKGMETFNEVRRIMASGRFNTMIVLINKAIDVVNDIKGGEKLRKLPTIGPASNMYKLKWSTQMEQEAWLYMKNQPVFTNESAILSFEYKEYVGFKWLGAIVDVVKKFIQLIPHERVREVLETAMEAIHVLMIAVMIAWNYPMSLPVSDNTNLGPTESLFAHRYEIGCASGMMFTTCFMEKSRNGGYLYDSGLPCSKCPTHCEFVAHEDGMMEEGDLCIPPREDKPAEAKAQISLIPNRTVLPVFLLVALFIVRTEWT
;
A
#
# COMPACT_ATOMS: atom_id res chain seq x y z
N MET A 1 5.83 12.46 -8.54
CA MET A 1 4.39 12.14 -8.66
C MET A 1 4.16 11.00 -9.64
N PHE A 2 4.64 11.10 -10.89
CA PHE A 2 4.57 10.00 -11.87
C PHE A 2 5.21 8.68 -11.40
N ASP A 3 6.39 8.72 -10.76
CA ASP A 3 7.04 7.51 -10.23
C ASP A 3 6.22 6.83 -9.12
N PHE A 4 5.56 7.62 -8.26
CA PHE A 4 4.70 7.07 -7.20
C PHE A 4 3.46 6.40 -7.80
N ARG A 5 2.83 7.04 -8.79
CA ARG A 5 1.66 6.45 -9.46
C ARG A 5 1.99 5.07 -10.02
N LYS A 6 3.12 4.92 -10.71
CA LYS A 6 3.53 3.63 -11.28
C LYS A 6 3.86 2.62 -10.17
N LYS A 7 4.79 2.97 -9.29
CA LYS A 7 5.34 2.06 -8.27
C LYS A 7 4.36 1.70 -7.16
N GLY A 8 3.52 2.66 -6.76
CA GLY A 8 2.45 2.46 -5.79
C GLY A 8 1.38 1.51 -6.34
N MET A 9 0.98 1.68 -7.61
CA MET A 9 0.04 0.78 -8.26
C MET A 9 0.59 -0.64 -8.43
N GLU A 10 1.87 -0.77 -8.78
CA GLU A 10 2.55 -2.07 -8.81
C GLU A 10 2.51 -2.73 -7.43
N THR A 11 2.80 -1.98 -6.37
CA THR A 11 2.80 -2.49 -4.99
C THR A 11 1.40 -2.94 -4.56
N PHE A 12 0.36 -2.11 -4.72
CA PHE A 12 -0.99 -2.49 -4.32
C PHE A 12 -1.52 -3.69 -5.11
N ASN A 13 -1.28 -3.73 -6.42
CA ASN A 13 -1.70 -4.86 -7.25
C ASN A 13 -0.92 -6.14 -6.91
N GLU A 14 0.37 -6.06 -6.58
CA GLU A 14 1.15 -7.21 -6.16
C GLU A 14 0.62 -7.80 -4.85
N VAL A 15 0.31 -6.97 -3.86
CA VAL A 15 -0.31 -7.44 -2.61
C VAL A 15 -1.65 -8.15 -2.88
N ARG A 16 -2.49 -7.58 -3.76
CA ARG A 16 -3.76 -8.20 -4.16
C ARG A 16 -3.54 -9.52 -4.90
N ARG A 17 -2.49 -9.64 -5.73
CA ARG A 17 -2.14 -10.89 -6.44
C ARG A 17 -1.69 -11.99 -5.49
N ILE A 18 -0.84 -11.67 -4.52
CA ILE A 18 -0.42 -12.59 -3.46
C ILE A 18 -1.62 -13.08 -2.64
N MET A 19 -2.59 -12.20 -2.38
CA MET A 19 -3.84 -12.54 -1.72
C MET A 19 -4.74 -13.41 -2.57
N ALA A 20 -4.92 -13.07 -3.85
CA ALA A 20 -5.75 -13.81 -4.78
C ALA A 20 -5.25 -15.24 -4.97
N SER A 21 -3.95 -15.42 -5.23
CA SER A 21 -3.28 -16.72 -5.36
C SER A 21 -3.28 -17.58 -4.08
N GLY A 22 -3.63 -17.01 -2.92
CA GLY A 22 -3.58 -17.71 -1.64
C GLY A 22 -2.16 -17.91 -1.08
N ARG A 23 -1.14 -17.26 -1.68
CA ARG A 23 0.26 -17.32 -1.23
C ARG A 23 0.46 -16.78 0.19
N PHE A 24 -0.45 -15.94 0.69
CA PHE A 24 -0.43 -15.50 2.09
C PHE A 24 -0.61 -16.65 3.09
N ASN A 25 -1.34 -17.71 2.73
CA ASN A 25 -1.64 -18.80 3.66
C ASN A 25 -0.38 -19.52 4.15
N THR A 26 0.62 -19.71 3.28
CA THR A 26 1.91 -20.30 3.68
C THR A 26 2.62 -19.42 4.71
N MET A 27 2.65 -18.10 4.50
CA MET A 27 3.25 -17.16 5.46
C MET A 27 2.48 -17.13 6.78
N ILE A 28 1.15 -17.13 6.73
CA ILE A 28 0.28 -17.12 7.92
C ILE A 28 0.46 -18.38 8.75
N VAL A 29 0.59 -19.55 8.13
CA VAL A 29 0.85 -20.81 8.84
C VAL A 29 2.18 -20.72 9.61
N LEU A 30 3.22 -20.16 9.01
CA LEU A 30 4.51 -19.98 9.69
C LEU A 30 4.41 -18.97 10.85
N ILE A 31 3.71 -17.84 10.64
CA ILE A 31 3.48 -16.85 11.69
C ILE A 31 2.68 -17.45 12.84
N ASN A 32 1.60 -18.18 12.55
CA ASN A 32 0.76 -18.81 13.57
C ASN A 32 1.52 -19.88 14.36
N LYS A 33 2.43 -20.64 13.73
CA LYS A 33 3.32 -21.57 14.44
C LYS A 33 4.30 -20.83 15.35
N ALA A 34 4.87 -19.70 14.92
CA ALA A 34 5.74 -18.88 15.76
C ALA A 34 4.96 -18.29 16.95
N ILE A 35 3.72 -17.86 16.73
CA ILE A 35 2.80 -17.39 17.78
C ILE A 35 2.53 -18.51 18.80
N ASP A 36 2.32 -19.75 18.37
CA ASP A 36 2.13 -20.89 19.27
C ASP A 36 3.35 -21.08 20.19
N VAL A 37 4.56 -21.09 19.64
CA VAL A 37 5.80 -21.18 20.43
C VAL A 37 5.91 -20.04 21.45
N VAL A 38 5.63 -18.81 21.03
CA VAL A 38 5.70 -17.64 21.94
C VAL A 38 4.63 -17.73 23.03
N ASN A 39 3.43 -18.21 22.71
CA ASN A 39 2.34 -18.39 23.67
C ASN A 39 2.58 -19.51 24.66
N ASP A 40 3.30 -20.56 24.25
CA ASP A 40 3.70 -21.65 25.13
C ASP A 40 4.80 -21.22 26.11
N ILE A 41 5.68 -20.29 25.70
CA ILE A 41 6.75 -19.73 26.54
C ILE A 41 6.22 -18.63 27.48
N LYS A 42 5.33 -17.76 26.98
CA LYS A 42 4.74 -16.68 27.78
C LYS A 42 3.55 -17.18 28.57
N GLY A 43 3.72 -17.37 29.88
CA GLY A 43 2.61 -17.63 30.82
C GLY A 43 1.64 -16.45 31.05
N GLY A 44 1.56 -15.50 30.11
CA GLY A 44 0.76 -14.28 30.17
C GLY A 44 -0.30 -14.20 29.06
N GLU A 45 -0.64 -12.98 28.60
CA GLU A 45 -1.58 -12.79 27.50
C GLU A 45 -1.10 -13.48 26.21
N LYS A 46 -1.94 -14.40 25.70
CA LYS A 46 -1.66 -15.12 24.45
C LYS A 46 -1.83 -14.20 23.25
N LEU A 47 -0.81 -14.14 22.40
CA LEU A 47 -0.86 -13.55 21.07
C LEU A 47 -1.94 -14.27 20.24
N ARG A 48 -2.74 -13.49 19.51
CA ARG A 48 -3.84 -13.99 18.67
C ARG A 48 -3.30 -14.50 17.34
N LYS A 49 -3.82 -15.63 16.88
CA LYS A 49 -3.51 -16.18 15.55
C LYS A 49 -4.13 -15.32 14.45
N LEU A 50 -3.42 -15.18 13.34
CA LEU A 50 -3.93 -14.53 12.14
C LEU A 50 -4.93 -15.46 11.41
N PRO A 51 -6.05 -14.92 10.90
CA PRO A 51 -6.99 -15.69 10.08
C PRO A 51 -6.35 -16.07 8.74
N THR A 52 -6.93 -17.06 8.07
CA THR A 52 -6.56 -17.43 6.70
C THR A 52 -6.87 -16.28 5.74
N ILE A 53 -5.97 -16.04 4.77
CA ILE A 53 -6.08 -14.95 3.80
C ILE A 53 -5.96 -15.54 2.39
N GLY A 54 -7.03 -15.41 1.60
CA GLY A 54 -7.16 -16.02 0.29
C GLY A 54 -7.32 -17.55 0.30
N PRO A 55 -7.38 -18.19 -0.88
CA PRO A 55 -7.37 -17.56 -2.20
C PRO A 55 -8.68 -16.80 -2.50
N ALA A 56 -8.59 -15.75 -3.32
CA ALA A 56 -9.70 -14.88 -3.67
C ALA A 56 -10.09 -15.04 -5.14
N SER A 57 -11.37 -15.32 -5.39
CA SER A 57 -11.89 -15.66 -6.72
C SER A 57 -12.33 -14.48 -7.58
N ASN A 58 -12.54 -13.30 -6.97
CA ASN A 58 -13.10 -12.10 -7.60
C ASN A 58 -12.25 -10.84 -7.38
N MET A 59 -10.96 -10.99 -7.05
CA MET A 59 -10.08 -9.87 -6.71
C MET A 59 -9.77 -9.02 -7.95
N TYR A 60 -10.31 -7.80 -8.04
CA TYR A 60 -9.97 -6.91 -9.16
C TYR A 60 -8.54 -6.38 -9.08
N LYS A 61 -7.94 -6.16 -10.25
CA LYS A 61 -6.79 -5.29 -10.43
C LYS A 61 -7.21 -3.85 -10.22
N LEU A 62 -6.47 -3.13 -9.39
CA LEU A 62 -6.64 -1.70 -9.21
C LEU A 62 -6.22 -0.95 -10.48
N LYS A 63 -7.01 0.06 -10.83
CA LYS A 63 -6.70 1.12 -11.79
C LYS A 63 -6.61 2.46 -11.05
N TRP A 64 -5.81 3.36 -11.62
CA TRP A 64 -5.64 4.70 -11.06
C TRP A 64 -6.80 5.62 -11.43
N SER A 65 -7.38 6.30 -10.45
CA SER A 65 -8.40 7.32 -10.64
C SER A 65 -7.81 8.72 -10.47
N THR A 66 -7.75 9.49 -11.57
CA THR A 66 -7.29 10.89 -11.55
C THR A 66 -8.22 11.78 -10.70
N GLN A 67 -9.53 11.46 -10.67
CA GLN A 67 -10.50 12.17 -9.84
C GLN A 67 -10.19 11.97 -8.35
N MET A 68 -9.97 10.72 -7.91
CA MET A 68 -9.60 10.44 -6.52
C MET A 68 -8.22 11.01 -6.16
N GLU A 69 -7.26 11.04 -7.09
CA GLU A 69 -5.96 11.70 -6.90
C GLU A 69 -6.11 13.21 -6.64
N GLN A 70 -6.95 13.89 -7.42
CA GLN A 70 -7.24 15.31 -7.22
C GLN A 70 -7.88 15.57 -5.85
N GLU A 71 -8.83 14.71 -5.45
CA GLU A 71 -9.46 14.78 -4.13
C GLU A 71 -8.46 14.54 -3.01
N ALA A 72 -7.56 13.56 -3.16
CA ALA A 72 -6.47 13.30 -2.21
C ALA A 72 -5.55 14.52 -2.07
N TRP A 73 -5.21 15.17 -3.18
CA TRP A 73 -4.39 16.37 -3.17
C TRP A 73 -5.08 17.55 -2.47
N LEU A 74 -6.38 17.77 -2.76
CA LEU A 74 -7.18 18.82 -2.13
C LEU A 74 -7.30 18.59 -0.62
N TYR A 75 -7.55 17.35 -0.20
CA TYR A 75 -7.56 16.99 1.21
C TYR A 75 -6.22 17.34 1.87
N MET A 76 -5.11 16.88 1.29
CA MET A 76 -3.78 17.13 1.85
C MET A 76 -3.41 18.60 1.95
N LYS A 77 -3.74 19.40 0.93
CA LYS A 77 -3.43 20.85 0.91
C LYS A 77 -4.13 21.61 2.04
N ASN A 78 -5.29 21.14 2.46
CA ASN A 78 -6.11 21.77 3.50
C ASN A 78 -5.78 21.25 4.91
N GLN A 79 -4.85 20.30 5.04
CA GLN A 79 -4.39 19.77 6.31
C GLN A 79 -3.08 20.45 6.74
N PRO A 80 -2.82 20.59 8.05
CA PRO A 80 -1.52 21.05 8.52
C PRO A 80 -0.42 20.07 8.07
N VAL A 81 0.78 20.60 7.80
CA VAL A 81 1.94 19.81 7.33
C VAL A 81 2.30 18.70 8.32
N PHE A 82 2.10 18.96 9.61
CA PHE A 82 2.23 17.99 10.69
C PHE A 82 0.83 17.65 11.21
N THR A 83 0.36 16.44 10.90
CA THR A 83 -0.84 15.86 11.49
C THR A 83 -0.43 14.77 12.46
N ASN A 84 -1.06 14.71 13.64
CA ASN A 84 -0.90 13.61 14.61
C ASN A 84 -1.70 12.36 14.21
N GLU A 85 -2.38 12.39 13.09
CA GLU A 85 -3.21 11.29 12.58
C GLU A 85 -2.33 10.12 12.13
N SER A 86 -2.55 8.97 12.77
CA SER A 86 -1.76 7.77 12.57
C SER A 86 -1.88 7.19 11.17
N ALA A 87 -0.74 6.79 10.59
CA ALA A 87 -0.69 6.16 9.27
C ALA A 87 -1.26 4.74 9.22
N ILE A 88 -1.70 4.21 10.36
CA ILE A 88 -2.33 2.90 10.47
C ILE A 88 -3.86 2.98 10.38
N LEU A 89 -4.45 4.18 10.36
CA LEU A 89 -5.89 4.37 10.43
C LEU A 89 -6.49 4.76 9.08
N SER A 90 -7.68 4.23 8.78
CA SER A 90 -8.56 4.73 7.73
C SER A 90 -9.50 5.80 8.28
N PHE A 91 -10.02 6.64 7.39
CA PHE A 91 -10.91 7.76 7.71
C PHE A 91 -11.91 7.99 6.56
N GLU A 92 -13.06 8.57 6.85
CA GLU A 92 -14.03 8.92 5.81
C GLU A 92 -13.80 10.34 5.30
N TYR A 93 -13.95 10.54 4.00
CA TYR A 93 -13.90 11.87 3.38
C TYR A 93 -14.83 11.92 2.18
N LYS A 94 -15.90 12.71 2.27
CA LYS A 94 -16.98 12.77 1.25
C LYS A 94 -17.50 11.35 0.96
N GLU A 95 -17.54 10.95 -0.30
CA GLU A 95 -17.95 9.63 -0.79
C GLU A 95 -16.79 8.60 -0.83
N TYR A 96 -15.66 8.91 -0.19
CA TYR A 96 -14.47 8.07 -0.20
C TYR A 96 -14.10 7.57 1.19
N VAL A 97 -13.41 6.43 1.21
CA VAL A 97 -12.60 6.02 2.35
C VAL A 97 -11.14 6.33 2.06
N GLY A 98 -10.50 7.01 3.00
CA GLY A 98 -9.11 7.43 2.95
C GLY A 98 -8.23 6.67 3.92
N PHE A 99 -6.96 6.54 3.57
CA PHE A 99 -5.92 6.06 4.47
C PHE A 99 -4.57 6.66 4.08
N LYS A 100 -3.64 6.68 5.04
CA LYS A 100 -2.26 7.12 4.78
C LYS A 100 -1.39 5.90 4.48
N TRP A 101 -0.57 6.02 3.45
CA TRP A 101 0.39 5.02 3.00
C TRP A 101 1.82 5.51 3.25
N LEU A 102 2.59 4.70 3.97
CA LEU A 102 3.99 5.01 4.30
C LEU A 102 4.99 4.63 3.19
N GLY A 103 4.55 4.02 2.08
CA GLY A 103 5.46 3.61 1.01
C GLY A 103 6.28 4.77 0.41
N ALA A 104 5.79 6.01 0.48
CA ALA A 104 6.58 7.18 0.08
C ALA A 104 7.83 7.41 0.97
N ILE A 105 7.79 7.03 2.25
CA ILE A 105 8.98 7.11 3.13
C ILE A 105 10.06 6.15 2.64
N VAL A 106 9.68 4.95 2.21
CA VAL A 106 10.62 3.94 1.67
C VAL A 106 11.32 4.48 0.41
N ASP A 107 10.58 5.17 -0.47
CA ASP A 107 11.14 5.76 -1.68
C ASP A 107 12.10 6.93 -1.38
N VAL A 108 11.79 7.75 -0.38
CA VAL A 108 12.69 8.81 0.10
C VAL A 108 13.98 8.20 0.64
N VAL A 109 13.89 7.18 1.50
CA VAL A 109 15.07 6.47 2.04
C VAL A 109 15.89 5.81 0.94
N LYS A 110 15.25 5.17 -0.06
CA LYS A 110 15.97 4.60 -1.22
C LYS A 110 16.77 5.66 -1.98
N LYS A 111 16.22 6.86 -2.20
CA LYS A 111 16.96 7.97 -2.85
C LYS A 111 18.18 8.42 -2.04
N PHE A 112 18.11 8.41 -0.71
CA PHE A 112 19.27 8.71 0.13
C PHE A 112 20.34 7.63 0.08
N ILE A 113 19.95 6.35 0.02
CA ILE A 113 20.89 5.23 -0.13
C ILE A 113 21.67 5.32 -1.45
N GLN A 114 21.02 5.78 -2.52
CA GLN A 114 21.68 5.99 -3.82
C GLN A 114 22.75 7.09 -3.82
N LEU A 115 22.75 7.99 -2.82
CA LEU A 115 23.76 9.04 -2.65
C LEU A 115 24.98 8.55 -1.85
N ILE A 116 24.96 7.32 -1.34
CA ILE A 116 26.08 6.73 -0.61
C ILE A 116 27.17 6.32 -1.63
N PRO A 117 28.38 6.89 -1.55
CA PRO A 117 29.43 6.68 -2.55
C PRO A 117 30.05 5.28 -2.53
N HIS A 118 29.78 4.47 -1.50
CA HIS A 118 30.38 3.16 -1.33
C HIS A 118 29.45 2.04 -1.82
N GLU A 119 29.75 1.44 -2.98
CA GLU A 119 28.89 0.44 -3.65
C GLU A 119 28.48 -0.75 -2.77
N ARG A 120 29.42 -1.38 -2.05
CA ARG A 120 29.08 -2.51 -1.15
C ARG A 120 28.12 -2.13 -0.02
N VAL A 121 28.22 -0.92 0.52
CA VAL A 121 27.32 -0.44 1.58
C VAL A 121 25.95 -0.15 0.99
N ARG A 122 25.93 0.41 -0.23
CA ARG A 122 24.71 0.65 -1.00
C ARG A 122 23.96 -0.64 -1.32
N GLU A 123 24.63 -1.68 -1.85
CA GLU A 123 24.01 -2.97 -2.17
C GLU A 123 23.39 -3.65 -0.94
N VAL A 124 24.10 -3.63 0.20
CA VAL A 124 23.60 -4.19 1.47
C VAL A 124 22.37 -3.43 1.95
N LEU A 125 22.40 -2.09 1.87
CA LEU A 125 21.26 -1.25 2.27
C LEU A 125 20.07 -1.41 1.31
N GLU A 126 20.29 -1.51 0.00
CA GLU A 126 19.23 -1.75 -0.99
C GLU A 126 18.53 -3.10 -0.74
N THR A 127 19.31 -4.17 -0.51
CA THR A 127 18.79 -5.51 -0.17
C THR A 127 18.00 -5.49 1.15
N ALA A 128 18.53 -4.82 2.18
CA ALA A 128 17.84 -4.68 3.46
C ALA A 128 16.53 -3.89 3.32
N MET A 129 16.51 -2.82 2.51
CA MET A 129 15.31 -2.01 2.30
C MET A 129 14.20 -2.74 1.54
N GLU A 130 14.54 -3.64 0.62
CA GLU A 130 13.54 -4.48 -0.05
C GLU A 130 12.90 -5.47 0.92
N ALA A 131 13.70 -6.10 1.79
CA ALA A 131 13.19 -6.92 2.88
C ALA A 131 12.31 -6.12 3.86
N ILE A 132 12.70 -4.88 4.19
CA ILE A 132 11.93 -3.97 5.06
C ILE A 132 10.59 -3.58 4.43
N HIS A 133 10.53 -3.34 3.12
CA HIS A 133 9.27 -2.97 2.46
C HIS A 133 8.25 -4.10 2.54
N VAL A 134 8.65 -5.32 2.21
CA VAL A 134 7.79 -6.51 2.31
C VAL A 134 7.37 -6.76 3.76
N LEU A 135 8.31 -6.63 4.70
CA LEU A 135 8.03 -6.76 6.13
C LEU A 135 7.02 -5.71 6.62
N MET A 136 7.14 -4.45 6.20
CA MET A 136 6.20 -3.39 6.55
C MET A 136 4.78 -3.68 6.06
N ILE A 137 4.63 -4.13 4.82
CA ILE A 137 3.34 -4.53 4.26
C ILE A 137 2.76 -5.69 5.07
N ALA A 138 3.56 -6.71 5.37
CA ALA A 138 3.14 -7.85 6.18
C ALA A 138 2.69 -7.42 7.58
N VAL A 139 3.42 -6.51 8.24
CA VAL A 139 3.05 -5.95 9.55
C VAL A 139 1.76 -5.13 9.46
N MET A 140 1.59 -4.31 8.43
CA MET A 140 0.37 -3.52 8.24
C MET A 140 -0.86 -4.40 8.03
N ILE A 141 -0.72 -5.47 7.24
CA ILE A 141 -1.77 -6.48 7.08
C ILE A 141 -2.02 -7.16 8.42
N ALA A 142 -1.00 -7.67 9.10
CA ALA A 142 -1.17 -8.34 10.39
C ALA A 142 -1.85 -7.45 11.46
N TRP A 143 -1.62 -6.14 11.42
CA TRP A 143 -2.20 -5.18 12.36
C TRP A 143 -3.64 -4.78 12.02
N ASN A 144 -3.94 -4.58 10.73
CA ASN A 144 -5.22 -4.00 10.29
C ASN A 144 -6.14 -4.98 9.56
N TYR A 145 -5.73 -6.22 9.34
CA TYR A 145 -6.58 -7.22 8.70
C TYR A 145 -7.71 -7.62 9.67
N PRO A 146 -8.96 -7.68 9.20
CA PRO A 146 -10.09 -8.00 10.06
C PRO A 146 -10.03 -9.46 10.52
N MET A 147 -10.21 -9.68 11.82
CA MET A 147 -10.22 -11.03 12.42
C MET A 147 -11.49 -11.81 12.12
N SER A 148 -12.55 -11.13 11.71
CA SER A 148 -13.85 -11.70 11.38
C SER A 148 -14.46 -10.97 10.21
N LEU A 149 -15.09 -11.72 9.31
CA LEU A 149 -15.93 -11.21 8.22
C LEU A 149 -17.40 -11.55 8.52
N PRO A 150 -18.36 -10.71 8.10
CA PRO A 150 -18.18 -9.43 7.43
C PRO A 150 -17.69 -8.31 8.37
N VAL A 151 -16.95 -7.35 7.81
CA VAL A 151 -16.49 -6.16 8.53
C VAL A 151 -17.62 -5.12 8.61
N SER A 152 -17.84 -4.54 9.79
CA SER A 152 -18.79 -3.44 9.96
C SER A 152 -18.27 -2.14 9.35
N ASP A 153 -19.14 -1.25 8.89
CA ASP A 153 -18.73 0.01 8.23
C ASP A 153 -17.82 0.90 9.08
N ASN A 154 -17.97 0.89 10.40
CA ASN A 154 -17.20 1.72 11.33
C ASN A 154 -15.84 1.12 11.71
N THR A 155 -15.52 -0.10 11.27
CA THR A 155 -14.24 -0.74 11.61
C THR A 155 -13.10 0.00 10.92
N ASN A 156 -12.05 0.34 11.64
CA ASN A 156 -10.85 0.91 11.05
C ASN A 156 -9.99 -0.19 10.42
N LEU A 157 -9.69 -0.04 9.13
CA LEU A 157 -8.89 -1.00 8.36
C LEU A 157 -7.59 -0.38 7.85
N GLY A 158 -7.37 0.93 8.03
CA GLY A 158 -6.14 1.55 7.58
C GLY A 158 -5.84 1.25 6.11
N PRO A 159 -4.58 0.89 5.79
CA PRO A 159 -4.21 0.48 4.44
C PRO A 159 -4.87 -0.80 3.92
N THR A 160 -5.48 -1.64 4.77
CA THR A 160 -6.16 -2.88 4.30
C THR A 160 -7.51 -2.60 3.65
N GLU A 161 -7.99 -1.35 3.65
CA GLU A 161 -9.08 -0.88 2.77
C GLU A 161 -8.79 -1.18 1.29
N SER A 162 -7.51 -1.24 0.92
CA SER A 162 -7.04 -1.59 -0.43
C SER A 162 -7.19 -3.07 -0.78
N LEU A 163 -7.62 -3.93 0.14
CA LEU A 163 -7.79 -5.36 -0.07
C LEU A 163 -9.22 -5.77 -0.42
N PHE A 164 -10.18 -4.84 -0.45
CA PHE A 164 -11.53 -5.13 -0.91
C PHE A 164 -11.54 -5.45 -2.41
N ALA A 165 -11.93 -6.67 -2.76
CA ALA A 165 -11.92 -7.23 -4.10
C ALA A 165 -12.77 -6.43 -5.08
N HIS A 166 -13.95 -5.96 -4.66
CA HIS A 166 -14.86 -5.20 -5.52
C HIS A 166 -14.35 -3.80 -5.85
N ARG A 167 -13.51 -3.21 -4.98
CA ARG A 167 -12.92 -1.90 -5.24
C ARG A 167 -11.78 -2.06 -6.23
N TYR A 168 -11.93 -1.44 -7.38
CA TYR A 168 -10.92 -1.45 -8.44
C TYR A 168 -10.34 -0.08 -8.74
N GLU A 169 -10.79 0.99 -8.07
CA GLU A 169 -10.24 2.34 -8.23
C GLU A 169 -9.51 2.82 -6.99
N ILE A 170 -8.37 3.45 -7.20
CA ILE A 170 -7.61 4.14 -6.18
C ILE A 170 -6.99 5.40 -6.76
N GLY A 171 -6.97 6.49 -5.99
CA GLY A 171 -6.20 7.68 -6.31
C GLY A 171 -5.49 8.18 -5.07
N CYS A 172 -4.22 8.53 -5.22
CA CYS A 172 -3.43 9.00 -4.08
C CYS A 172 -2.65 10.27 -4.42
N ALA A 173 -2.39 11.08 -3.40
CA ALA A 173 -1.49 12.21 -3.47
C ALA A 173 -0.37 12.03 -2.44
N SER A 174 0.87 12.31 -2.83
CA SER A 174 2.03 12.21 -1.96
C SER A 174 2.40 13.56 -1.38
N GLY A 175 2.52 13.62 -0.06
CA GLY A 175 3.15 14.73 0.66
C GLY A 175 4.58 14.37 1.07
N MET A 176 5.18 15.21 1.89
CA MET A 176 6.56 15.01 2.36
C MET A 176 6.70 13.80 3.31
N MET A 177 5.67 13.55 4.15
CA MET A 177 5.73 12.53 5.21
C MET A 177 4.88 11.29 4.92
N PHE A 178 3.77 11.45 4.19
CA PHE A 178 2.83 10.36 3.92
C PHE A 178 2.19 10.56 2.55
N THR A 179 1.70 9.46 1.98
CA THR A 179 0.80 9.51 0.82
C THR A 179 -0.62 9.27 1.29
N THR A 180 -1.54 10.17 0.99
CA THR A 180 -2.97 9.96 1.25
C THR A 180 -3.59 9.29 0.05
N CYS A 181 -4.25 8.15 0.25
CA CYS A 181 -4.96 7.40 -0.78
C CYS A 181 -6.47 7.41 -0.50
N PHE A 182 -7.26 7.48 -1.56
CA PHE A 182 -8.72 7.37 -1.52
C PHE A 182 -9.22 6.22 -2.40
N MET A 183 -10.29 5.58 -1.94
CA MET A 183 -11.03 4.54 -2.64
C MET A 183 -12.53 4.74 -2.42
N GLU A 184 -13.37 4.05 -3.20
CA GLU A 184 -14.82 4.03 -3.00
C GLU A 184 -15.19 3.63 -1.56
N LYS A 185 -16.13 4.35 -0.94
CA LYS A 185 -16.52 4.11 0.45
C LYS A 185 -17.19 2.74 0.67
N SER A 186 -17.96 2.24 -0.28
CA SER A 186 -18.72 0.99 -0.14
C SER A 186 -17.84 -0.21 0.22
N ARG A 187 -18.29 -1.01 1.20
CA ARG A 187 -17.65 -2.27 1.62
C ARG A 187 -18.36 -3.53 1.08
N ASN A 188 -19.34 -3.38 0.20
CA ASN A 188 -20.07 -4.48 -0.45
C ASN A 188 -20.47 -5.62 0.53
N GLY A 189 -21.18 -5.27 1.61
CA GLY A 189 -21.60 -6.24 2.63
C GLY A 189 -20.52 -6.68 3.62
N GLY A 190 -19.35 -6.02 3.62
CA GLY A 190 -18.28 -6.22 4.60
C GLY A 190 -17.34 -7.39 4.30
N TYR A 191 -17.53 -8.12 3.21
CA TYR A 191 -16.61 -9.16 2.79
C TYR A 191 -15.47 -8.55 1.97
N LEU A 192 -14.23 -8.87 2.36
CA LEU A 192 -13.06 -8.41 1.60
C LEU A 192 -13.01 -9.02 0.20
N TYR A 193 -13.45 -10.27 0.04
CA TYR A 193 -13.43 -11.01 -1.23
C TYR A 193 -14.28 -12.27 -1.14
N ASP A 194 -14.54 -12.89 -2.29
CA ASP A 194 -15.13 -14.22 -2.37
C ASP A 194 -14.04 -15.28 -2.36
N SER A 195 -14.04 -16.16 -1.37
CA SER A 195 -13.13 -17.31 -1.35
C SER A 195 -13.35 -18.23 -2.55
N GLY A 196 -12.26 -18.68 -3.16
CA GLY A 196 -12.28 -19.61 -4.28
C GLY A 196 -11.00 -19.57 -5.11
N LEU A 197 -10.96 -20.37 -6.17
CA LEU A 197 -9.83 -20.37 -7.11
C LEU A 197 -9.66 -18.97 -7.73
N PRO A 198 -8.41 -18.46 -7.89
CA PRO A 198 -8.16 -17.18 -8.53
C PRO A 198 -8.92 -17.07 -9.85
N CYS A 199 -9.48 -15.90 -10.11
CA CYS A 199 -10.24 -15.58 -11.31
C CYS A 199 -11.50 -16.42 -11.63
N SER A 200 -11.87 -17.41 -10.81
CA SER A 200 -13.07 -18.24 -11.04
C SER A 200 -14.41 -17.49 -10.95
N LYS A 201 -14.41 -16.27 -10.39
CA LYS A 201 -15.59 -15.40 -10.29
C LYS A 201 -15.31 -13.98 -10.80
N CYS A 202 -14.40 -13.83 -11.77
CA CYS A 202 -14.25 -12.55 -12.46
C CYS A 202 -15.49 -12.24 -13.31
N PRO A 203 -16.15 -11.09 -13.13
CA PRO A 203 -17.26 -10.70 -14.00
C PRO A 203 -16.85 -10.44 -15.46
N THR A 204 -15.56 -10.19 -15.68
CA THR A 204 -14.96 -9.88 -16.99
C THR A 204 -14.05 -11.02 -17.45
N HIS A 205 -12.74 -10.91 -17.24
CA HIS A 205 -11.71 -11.89 -17.52
C HIS A 205 -10.55 -11.70 -16.55
N CYS A 206 -9.69 -12.72 -16.44
CA CYS A 206 -8.47 -12.64 -15.67
C CYS A 206 -7.40 -11.81 -16.41
N GLU A 207 -6.48 -11.20 -15.67
CA GLU A 207 -5.34 -10.51 -16.26
C GLU A 207 -4.38 -11.50 -16.92
N PHE A 208 -3.59 -11.02 -17.87
CA PHE A 208 -2.46 -11.75 -18.41
C PHE A 208 -1.16 -11.03 -18.06
N VAL A 209 -0.14 -11.78 -17.65
CA VAL A 209 1.18 -11.30 -17.26
C VAL A 209 2.19 -11.82 -18.29
N ALA A 210 3.03 -10.92 -18.80
CA ALA A 210 4.14 -11.27 -19.69
C ALA A 210 5.37 -11.61 -18.85
N HIS A 211 5.99 -12.76 -19.12
CA HIS A 211 7.27 -13.16 -18.54
C HIS A 211 8.44 -12.66 -19.38
N GLU A 212 9.65 -12.71 -18.80
CA GLU A 212 10.89 -12.23 -19.46
C GLU A 212 11.23 -12.99 -20.74
N ASP A 213 10.77 -14.24 -20.86
CA ASP A 213 10.89 -15.09 -22.05
C ASP A 213 9.84 -14.76 -23.14
N GLY A 214 8.97 -13.78 -22.89
CA GLY A 214 7.89 -13.35 -23.78
C GLY A 214 6.65 -14.25 -23.74
N MET A 215 6.61 -15.26 -22.87
CA MET A 215 5.41 -16.07 -22.66
C MET A 215 4.36 -15.29 -21.87
N MET A 216 3.11 -15.41 -22.28
CA MET A 216 1.97 -14.81 -21.58
C MET A 216 1.30 -15.87 -20.73
N GLU A 217 1.25 -15.64 -19.42
CA GLU A 217 0.51 -16.50 -18.50
C GLU A 217 -0.73 -15.77 -17.96
N GLU A 218 -1.77 -16.52 -17.66
CA GLU A 218 -2.92 -16.00 -16.93
C GLU A 218 -2.48 -15.65 -15.49
N GLY A 219 -2.80 -14.43 -15.04
CA GLY A 219 -2.49 -13.95 -13.69
C GLY A 219 -3.57 -14.38 -12.68
N ASP A 220 -3.64 -13.67 -11.55
CA ASP A 220 -4.59 -13.99 -10.47
C ASP A 220 -5.66 -12.91 -10.23
N LEU A 221 -5.61 -11.79 -10.97
CA LEU A 221 -6.48 -10.64 -10.76
C LEU A 221 -7.51 -10.48 -11.89
N CYS A 222 -8.73 -10.11 -11.52
CA CYS A 222 -9.77 -9.75 -12.48
C CYS A 222 -9.48 -8.39 -13.11
N ILE A 223 -9.71 -8.26 -14.42
CA ILE A 223 -9.63 -6.97 -15.10
C ILE A 223 -10.90 -6.15 -14.79
N PRO A 224 -10.80 -4.90 -14.28
CA PRO A 224 -11.99 -4.11 -14.00
C PRO A 224 -12.84 -3.86 -15.25
N PRO A 225 -14.17 -3.71 -15.11
CA PRO A 225 -15.03 -3.35 -16.23
C PRO A 225 -14.58 -2.02 -16.84
N ARG A 226 -14.72 -1.90 -18.16
CA ARG A 226 -14.47 -0.63 -18.86
C ARG A 226 -15.58 0.34 -18.49
N GLU A 227 -15.21 1.55 -18.09
CA GLU A 227 -16.19 2.64 -18.01
C GLU A 227 -16.69 2.97 -19.41
N ASP A 228 -18.01 3.08 -19.58
CA ASP A 228 -18.59 3.77 -20.71
C ASP A 228 -18.24 5.27 -20.56
N LYS A 229 -17.27 5.77 -21.34
CA LYS A 229 -16.79 7.18 -21.33
C LYS A 229 -17.96 8.19 -21.34
N PRO A 230 -17.90 9.33 -20.59
CA PRO A 230 -17.02 10.48 -20.89
C PRO A 230 -16.48 11.18 -19.60
N ALA A 231 -15.54 12.12 -19.53
CA ALA A 231 -14.98 13.12 -20.44
C ALA A 231 -13.52 13.47 -20.02
N GLU A 232 -12.76 14.04 -20.95
CA GLU A 232 -11.40 14.53 -20.74
C GLU A 232 -11.32 15.61 -19.66
N ALA A 233 -10.72 15.28 -18.51
CA ALA A 233 -10.30 16.27 -17.53
C ALA A 233 -9.00 16.94 -18.04
N LYS A 234 -9.11 18.21 -18.45
CA LYS A 234 -7.95 19.06 -18.78
C LYS A 234 -7.02 19.15 -17.57
N ALA A 235 -5.85 18.52 -17.68
CA ALA A 235 -4.77 18.68 -16.71
C ALA A 235 -4.27 20.14 -16.72
N GLN A 236 -4.63 20.92 -15.71
CA GLN A 236 -3.91 22.16 -15.40
C GLN A 236 -2.63 21.79 -14.63
N ILE A 237 -1.51 21.79 -15.35
CA ILE A 237 -0.17 21.69 -14.76
C ILE A 237 0.09 23.02 -14.04
N SER A 238 -0.06 23.04 -12.72
CA SER A 238 0.50 24.13 -11.91
C SER A 238 1.97 23.79 -11.60
N LEU A 239 2.89 24.53 -12.23
CA LEU A 239 4.29 24.54 -11.87
C LEU A 239 4.43 25.10 -10.45
N ILE A 240 4.85 24.27 -9.48
CA ILE A 240 5.22 24.74 -8.15
C ILE A 240 6.68 25.23 -8.19
N PRO A 241 6.98 26.47 -7.75
CA PRO A 241 8.33 26.98 -7.73
C PRO A 241 9.16 26.30 -6.64
N ASN A 242 10.37 25.89 -7.04
CA ASN A 242 11.37 25.21 -6.24
C ASN A 242 11.98 26.17 -5.19
N ARG A 243 11.38 26.31 -4.01
CA ARG A 243 11.98 27.04 -2.88
C ARG A 243 11.54 26.48 -1.53
N THR A 244 12.21 25.43 -1.04
CA THR A 244 12.29 25.09 0.41
C THR A 244 13.38 24.05 0.74
N VAL A 245 14.44 23.93 -0.06
CA VAL A 245 15.53 22.98 0.27
C VAL A 245 16.55 23.54 1.28
N LEU A 246 16.55 24.86 1.53
CA LEU A 246 17.57 25.53 2.37
C LEU A 246 17.61 25.13 3.87
N PRO A 247 16.49 24.90 4.59
CA PRO A 247 16.57 24.64 6.04
C PRO A 247 16.97 23.19 6.37
N VAL A 248 16.78 22.23 5.46
CA VAL A 248 17.17 20.82 5.66
C VAL A 248 18.68 20.64 5.45
N PHE A 249 19.28 21.37 4.50
CA PHE A 249 20.74 21.35 4.30
C PHE A 249 21.52 21.87 5.53
N LEU A 250 20.99 22.86 6.25
CA LEU A 250 21.62 23.40 7.46
C LEU A 250 21.63 22.40 8.62
N LEU A 251 20.58 21.60 8.79
CA LEU A 251 20.50 20.61 9.87
C LEU A 251 21.44 19.41 9.64
N VAL A 252 21.63 19.00 8.39
CA VAL A 252 22.56 17.91 8.03
C VAL A 252 24.02 18.39 8.09
N ALA A 253 24.31 19.63 7.65
CA ALA A 253 25.65 20.20 7.76
C ALA A 253 26.09 20.35 9.23
N LEU A 254 25.19 20.75 10.13
CA LEU A 254 25.47 20.85 11.57
C LEU A 254 25.67 19.48 12.24
N PHE A 255 25.08 18.41 11.70
CA PHE A 255 25.30 17.04 12.19
C PHE A 255 26.64 16.45 11.74
N ILE A 256 27.05 16.73 10.49
CA ILE A 256 28.33 16.24 9.93
C ILE A 256 29.53 16.97 10.55
N VAL A 257 29.44 18.29 10.78
CA VAL A 257 30.53 19.06 11.40
C VAL A 257 30.76 18.65 12.87
N ARG A 258 29.74 18.10 13.56
CA ARG A 258 29.87 17.66 14.96
C ARG A 258 30.58 16.32 15.11
N THR A 259 30.64 15.49 14.07
CA THR A 259 31.29 14.16 14.12
C THR A 259 32.77 14.18 13.76
N GLU A 260 33.33 15.32 13.35
CA GLU A 260 34.77 15.46 13.05
C GLU A 260 35.58 16.15 14.17
N TRP A 261 34.96 16.49 15.31
CA TRP A 261 35.62 17.17 16.44
C TRP A 261 35.42 16.48 17.81
N THR A 262 35.43 15.15 17.84
CA THR A 262 35.60 14.36 19.07
C THR A 262 36.55 13.20 18.84
#